data_AF-A0A1M6JNR0-F1
#
_entry.id   AF-A0A1M6JNR0-F1
#
_cell.length_a   1.000
_cell.length_b   1.000
_cell.length_c   1.000
_cell.angle_alpha   90.00
_cell.angle_beta   90.00
_cell.angle_gamma   90.00
#
_symmetry.space_group_name_H-M   'P 1'
#
loop_
_entity.id
_entity.type
_entity.pdbx_description
1 polymer ?
#
loop_
_entity_poly.entity_id
_entity_poly.type
_entity_poly.pdbx_seq_one_letter_code
_entity_poly.pdbx_strand_id
1 'polypeptide(L)'
;MENSKKQGLFQAFKFSALEFKKVSSITGSALLSAINIIVTQFTITIIPKVLKIGFTFIPVGISAFLYGPVMSGLILAFLDIIKFLIHPTGPFFMGFTLNEFLGGFIMGIFLYKKPVSIWRVFYAKLSVNVIVNILLTPIWLRMMYGNAYAIYSTMRIVKNLAILPLETFILYIILKNISVLKK
;
A
#
# COMPACT_ATOMS: atom_id res chain seq x y z
N MET A 1 19.47 0.16 23.07
CA MET A 1 18.72 0.90 22.02
C MET A 1 17.62 0.06 21.34
N GLU A 2 17.72 -1.28 21.28
CA GLU A 2 16.72 -2.15 20.65
C GLU A 2 15.39 -2.26 21.43
N ASN A 3 15.45 -2.30 22.77
CA ASN A 3 14.26 -2.39 23.64
C ASN A 3 13.35 -1.13 23.58
N SER A 4 13.91 0.06 23.34
CA SER A 4 13.14 1.31 23.15
C SER A 4 12.38 1.33 21.82
N LYS A 5 12.99 0.85 20.73
CA LYS A 5 12.32 0.74 19.42
C LYS A 5 11.22 -0.33 19.42
N LYS A 6 11.45 -1.47 20.07
CA LYS A 6 10.44 -2.53 20.24
C LYS A 6 9.23 -2.01 21.00
N GLN A 7 9.43 -1.30 22.12
CA GLN A 7 8.34 -0.67 22.86
C GLN A 7 7.54 0.34 22.01
N GLY A 8 8.21 1.15 21.20
CA GLY A 8 7.54 2.08 20.27
C GLY A 8 6.73 1.39 19.16
N LEU A 9 7.21 0.26 18.62
CA LEU A 9 6.51 -0.50 17.57
C LEU A 9 5.26 -1.22 18.12
N PHE A 10 5.37 -1.89 19.26
CA PHE A 10 4.22 -2.52 19.91
C PHE A 10 3.15 -1.51 20.29
N GLN A 11 3.56 -0.33 20.76
CA GLN A 11 2.63 0.77 21.01
C GLN A 11 1.96 1.25 19.72
N ALA A 12 2.71 1.41 18.62
CA ALA A 12 2.15 1.78 17.32
C ALA A 12 1.08 0.78 16.84
N PHE A 13 1.30 -0.52 17.05
CA PHE A 13 0.33 -1.57 16.74
C PHE A 13 -0.91 -1.48 17.62
N LYS A 14 -0.72 -1.33 18.93
CA LYS A 14 -1.83 -1.16 19.88
C LYS A 14 -2.67 0.07 19.53
N PHE A 15 -2.04 1.20 19.23
CA PHE A 15 -2.73 2.42 18.84
C PHE A 15 -3.46 2.28 17.51
N SER A 16 -2.86 1.63 16.51
CA SER A 16 -3.52 1.36 15.23
C SER A 16 -4.73 0.43 15.40
N ALA A 17 -4.63 -0.58 16.26
CA ALA A 17 -5.76 -1.44 16.59
C ALA A 17 -6.88 -0.68 17.33
N LEU A 18 -6.52 0.29 18.18
CA LEU A 18 -7.50 1.15 18.85
C LEU A 18 -8.22 2.10 17.88
N GLU A 19 -7.67 2.39 16.70
CA GLU A 19 -8.38 3.21 15.70
C GLU A 19 -9.67 2.52 15.22
N PHE A 20 -9.78 1.18 15.26
CA PHE A 20 -11.04 0.47 14.97
C PHE A 20 -12.16 0.78 15.96
N LYS A 21 -11.86 1.27 17.17
CA LYS A 21 -12.90 1.66 18.13
C LYS A 21 -13.45 3.05 17.86
N LYS A 22 -12.79 3.85 17.02
CA LYS A 22 -13.21 5.22 16.73
C LYS A 22 -14.04 5.25 15.46
N VAL A 23 -15.26 5.75 15.59
CA VAL A 23 -16.19 5.93 14.45
C VAL A 23 -15.56 6.82 13.37
N SER A 24 -14.92 7.92 13.74
CA SER A 24 -14.28 8.82 12.79
C SER A 24 -13.16 8.16 11.98
N SER A 25 -12.40 7.26 12.59
CA SER A 25 -11.35 6.51 11.92
C SER A 25 -11.92 5.49 10.95
N ILE A 26 -12.98 4.77 11.34
CA ILE A 26 -13.70 3.85 10.44
C ILE A 26 -14.25 4.63 9.23
N THR A 27 -15.00 5.71 9.48
CA THR A 27 -15.60 6.50 8.39
C THR A 27 -14.54 7.08 7.45
N GLY A 28 -13.47 7.65 7.98
CA GLY A 28 -12.41 8.21 7.14
C GLY A 28 -11.64 7.15 6.35
N SER A 29 -11.43 5.96 6.93
CA SER A 29 -10.82 4.84 6.21
C SER A 29 -11.72 4.25 5.11
N ALA A 30 -13.04 4.24 5.32
CA ALA A 30 -14.02 3.86 4.30
C ALA A 30 -14.03 4.87 3.14
N LEU A 31 -13.96 6.17 3.44
CA LEU A 31 -13.85 7.22 2.43
C LEU A 31 -12.55 7.09 1.61
N LEU A 32 -11.41 6.87 2.26
CA LEU A 32 -10.14 6.61 1.56
C LEU A 32 -10.19 5.34 0.70
N SER A 33 -10.93 4.34 1.14
CA SER A 33 -11.14 3.10 0.38
C SER A 33 -11.99 3.34 -0.87
N ALA A 34 -13.05 4.16 -0.76
CA ALA A 34 -13.83 4.59 -1.92
C ALA A 34 -12.97 5.39 -2.91
N ILE A 35 -12.17 6.34 -2.41
CA ILE A 35 -11.20 7.07 -3.24
C ILE A 35 -10.24 6.10 -3.93
N ASN A 36 -9.74 5.09 -3.22
CA ASN A 36 -8.84 4.10 -3.79
C ASN A 36 -9.48 3.32 -4.96
N ILE A 37 -10.74 2.92 -4.83
CA ILE A 37 -11.49 2.25 -5.92
C ILE A 37 -11.60 3.18 -7.14
N ILE A 38 -12.03 4.43 -6.93
CA ILE A 38 -12.18 5.42 -7.99
C ILE A 38 -10.83 5.65 -8.69
N VAL A 39 -9.77 5.88 -7.91
CA VAL A 39 -8.41 6.12 -8.40
C VAL A 39 -7.86 4.92 -9.18
N THR A 40 -8.30 3.71 -8.88
CA THR A 40 -7.88 2.50 -9.63
C THR A 40 -8.33 2.56 -11.10
N GLN A 41 -9.43 3.27 -11.40
CA GLN A 41 -9.90 3.45 -12.78
C GLN A 41 -9.03 4.44 -13.56
N PHE A 42 -8.36 5.37 -12.88
CA PHE A 42 -7.46 6.34 -13.47
C PHE A 42 -6.03 5.77 -13.54
N THR A 43 -5.70 5.13 -14.65
CA THR A 43 -4.33 4.66 -14.93
C THR A 43 -3.77 5.31 -16.18
N ILE A 44 -2.58 5.88 -16.08
CA ILE A 44 -1.86 6.43 -17.24
C ILE A 44 -1.09 5.28 -17.88
N THR A 45 -1.44 4.94 -19.11
CA THR A 45 -0.72 3.93 -19.89
C THR A 45 0.38 4.63 -20.69
N ILE A 46 1.64 4.41 -20.28
CA ILE A 46 2.82 4.94 -20.99
C ILE A 46 3.22 3.97 -22.10
N ILE A 47 3.23 2.67 -21.81
CA ILE A 47 3.50 1.62 -22.79
C ILE A 47 2.32 0.65 -22.77
N PRO A 48 1.59 0.49 -23.90
CA PRO A 48 0.47 -0.44 -23.99
C PRO A 48 0.84 -1.83 -23.47
N LYS A 49 0.02 -2.38 -22.58
CA LYS A 49 0.18 -3.72 -21.94
C LYS A 49 1.44 -3.92 -21.07
N VAL A 50 2.32 -2.93 -20.97
CA VAL A 50 3.62 -3.06 -20.29
C VAL A 50 3.76 -2.09 -19.12
N LEU A 51 3.44 -0.81 -19.32
CA LEU A 51 3.69 0.24 -18.34
C LEU A 51 2.42 1.06 -18.10
N LYS A 52 1.71 0.72 -17.03
CA LYS A 52 0.58 1.49 -16.50
C LYS A 52 0.93 2.10 -15.15
N ILE A 53 0.90 3.42 -15.02
CA ILE A 53 1.08 4.09 -13.73
C ILE A 53 -0.30 4.22 -13.08
N GLY A 54 -0.45 3.68 -11.87
CA GLY A 54 -1.64 3.82 -11.05
C GLY A 54 -1.36 4.72 -9.86
N PHE A 55 -2.40 5.38 -9.34
CA PHE A 55 -2.26 6.33 -8.23
C PHE A 55 -2.78 5.79 -6.90
N THR A 56 -3.07 4.48 -6.81
CA THR A 56 -3.59 3.82 -5.59
C THR A 56 -2.63 3.90 -4.40
N PHE A 57 -1.34 4.11 -4.65
CA PHE A 57 -0.34 4.34 -3.61
C PHE A 57 -0.61 5.58 -2.74
N ILE A 58 -1.35 6.57 -3.27
CA ILE A 58 -1.71 7.79 -2.56
C ILE A 58 -2.70 7.48 -1.43
N PRO A 59 -3.93 7.00 -1.69
CA PRO A 59 -4.89 6.69 -0.62
C PRO A 59 -4.38 5.60 0.33
N VAL A 60 -3.60 4.62 -0.16
CA VAL A 60 -2.93 3.62 0.69
C VAL A 60 -1.97 4.30 1.67
N GLY A 61 -1.09 5.16 1.17
CA GLY A 61 -0.11 5.87 1.99
C GLY A 61 -0.76 6.83 3.01
N ILE A 62 -1.84 7.52 2.61
CA ILE A 62 -2.63 8.37 3.51
C ILE A 62 -3.29 7.52 4.61
N SER A 63 -3.94 6.42 4.25
CA SER A 63 -4.58 5.49 5.20
C SER A 63 -3.57 4.95 6.20
N ALA A 64 -2.41 4.51 5.73
CA ALA A 64 -1.32 4.02 6.55
C ALA A 64 -0.74 5.10 7.49
N PHE A 65 -0.60 6.33 7.02
CA PHE A 65 -0.11 7.46 7.82
C PHE A 65 -1.12 7.87 8.92
N LEU A 66 -2.41 7.87 8.62
CA LEU A 66 -3.47 8.32 9.53
C LEU A 66 -3.88 7.25 10.54
N TYR A 67 -4.08 6.01 10.09
CA TYR A 67 -4.70 4.93 10.87
C TYR A 67 -3.73 3.83 11.27
N GLY A 68 -2.54 3.82 10.69
CA GLY A 68 -1.45 2.93 11.08
C GLY A 68 -1.50 1.54 10.46
N PRO A 69 -0.55 0.68 10.84
CA PRO A 69 -0.28 -0.57 10.13
C PRO A 69 -1.42 -1.59 10.22
N VAL A 70 -2.00 -1.80 11.40
CA VAL A 70 -3.02 -2.84 11.62
C VAL A 70 -4.32 -2.47 10.93
N MET A 71 -4.80 -1.25 11.15
CA MET A 71 -6.05 -0.78 10.55
C MET A 71 -5.93 -0.63 9.04
N SER A 72 -4.88 0.02 8.55
CA SER A 72 -4.69 0.21 7.10
C SER A 72 -4.52 -1.14 6.38
N GLY A 73 -3.72 -2.06 6.93
CA GLY A 73 -3.54 -3.39 6.35
C GLY A 73 -4.86 -4.16 6.25
N LEU A 74 -5.61 -4.28 7.34
CA LEU A 74 -6.87 -5.03 7.33
C LEU A 74 -7.91 -4.40 6.39
N ILE A 75 -8.04 -3.07 6.39
CA ILE A 75 -9.00 -2.38 5.53
C ILE A 75 -8.66 -2.56 4.06
N LEU A 76 -7.37 -2.53 3.70
CA LEU A 76 -6.97 -2.80 2.31
C LEU A 76 -7.17 -4.26 1.90
N ALA A 77 -7.03 -5.20 2.84
CA ALA A 77 -7.40 -6.60 2.59
C ALA A 77 -8.90 -6.73 2.26
N PHE A 78 -9.77 -6.09 3.03
CA PHE A 78 -11.21 -6.05 2.73
C PHE A 78 -11.48 -5.32 1.41
N LEU A 79 -10.74 -4.25 1.14
CA LEU A 79 -10.88 -3.47 -0.08
C LEU A 79 -10.57 -4.30 -1.33
N ASP A 80 -9.62 -5.22 -1.28
CA ASP A 80 -9.31 -6.12 -2.39
C ASP A 80 -10.52 -7.00 -2.77
N ILE A 81 -11.18 -7.56 -1.77
CA ILE A 81 -12.40 -8.36 -1.96
C ILE A 81 -13.50 -7.49 -2.58
N ILE A 82 -13.69 -6.28 -2.08
CA ILE A 82 -14.68 -5.33 -2.61
C ILE A 82 -14.35 -4.96 -4.07
N LYS A 83 -13.09 -4.64 -4.38
CA LYS A 83 -12.65 -4.33 -5.75
C LYS A 83 -12.92 -5.49 -6.69
N PHE A 84 -12.65 -6.72 -6.26
CA PHE A 84 -12.94 -7.91 -7.03
C PHE A 84 -14.43 -8.09 -7.31
N LEU A 85 -15.29 -7.83 -6.31
CA LEU A 85 -16.75 -7.90 -6.48
C LEU A 85 -17.29 -6.84 -7.44
N ILE A 86 -16.72 -5.63 -7.44
CA ILE A 86 -17.16 -4.54 -8.33
C ILE A 86 -16.68 -4.78 -9.77
N HIS A 87 -15.42 -5.20 -9.94
CA HIS A 87 -14.81 -5.43 -11.24
C HIS A 87 -14.00 -6.73 -11.22
N PRO A 88 -14.66 -7.89 -11.44
CA PRO A 88 -13.98 -9.19 -11.45
C PRO A 88 -13.09 -9.30 -12.68
N THR A 89 -11.84 -8.84 -12.53
CA THR A 89 -10.83 -8.85 -13.60
C THR A 89 -9.84 -9.99 -13.37
N GLY A 90 -10.18 -11.16 -13.91
CA GLY A 90 -9.41 -12.39 -13.73
C GLY A 90 -9.86 -13.21 -12.51
N PRO A 91 -9.16 -14.31 -12.17
CA PRO A 91 -9.52 -15.15 -11.03
C PRO A 91 -9.13 -14.49 -9.70
N PHE A 92 -10.03 -14.55 -8.71
CA PHE A 92 -9.71 -14.16 -7.34
C PHE A 92 -8.64 -15.08 -6.76
N PHE A 93 -7.59 -14.49 -6.17
CA PHE A 93 -6.53 -15.23 -5.51
C PHE A 93 -6.19 -14.58 -4.17
N MET A 94 -6.34 -15.34 -3.09
CA MET A 94 -6.15 -14.83 -1.72
C MET A 94 -4.74 -14.29 -1.46
N GLY A 95 -3.72 -14.72 -2.21
CA GLY A 95 -2.39 -14.14 -2.12
C GLY A 95 -2.31 -12.67 -2.57
N PHE A 96 -3.20 -12.20 -3.46
CA PHE A 96 -3.27 -10.77 -3.80
C PHE A 96 -3.95 -9.96 -2.70
N THR A 97 -4.91 -10.54 -1.98
CA THR A 97 -5.46 -9.94 -0.76
C THR A 97 -4.38 -9.77 0.32
N LEU A 98 -3.49 -10.76 0.47
CA LEU A 98 -2.33 -10.65 1.36
C LEU A 98 -1.35 -9.55 0.90
N ASN A 99 -1.19 -9.36 -0.41
CA ASN A 99 -0.37 -8.28 -0.96
C ASN A 99 -0.93 -6.89 -0.60
N GLU A 100 -2.24 -6.68 -0.73
CA GLU A 100 -2.89 -5.41 -0.35
C GLU A 100 -2.80 -5.18 1.17
N PHE A 101 -2.98 -6.23 1.99
CA PHE A 101 -2.74 -6.17 3.44
C PHE A 101 -1.32 -5.70 3.76
N LEU A 102 -0.31 -6.37 3.19
CA LEU A 102 1.09 -6.04 3.43
C LEU A 102 1.46 -4.66 2.92
N GLY A 103 0.85 -4.21 1.82
CA GLY A 103 0.99 -2.86 1.29
C GLY A 103 0.61 -1.80 2.33
N GLY A 104 -0.56 -1.92 2.95
CA GLY A 104 -0.99 -1.03 4.05
C GLY A 104 -0.17 -1.19 5.31
N PHE A 105 0.11 -2.43 5.69
CA PHE A 105 0.80 -2.76 6.93
C PHE A 105 2.24 -2.23 6.94
N ILE A 106 3.01 -2.50 5.89
CA ILE A 106 4.40 -2.04 5.76
C ILE A 106 4.43 -0.50 5.71
N MET A 107 3.58 0.12 4.89
CA MET A 107 3.48 1.58 4.85
C MET A 107 3.19 2.16 6.25
N GLY A 108 2.29 1.54 7.01
CA GLY A 108 1.94 1.97 8.36
C GLY A 108 3.10 1.84 9.34
N ILE A 109 3.93 0.81 9.25
CA ILE A 109 5.12 0.64 10.10
C ILE A 109 6.07 1.84 9.94
N PHE A 110 6.29 2.30 8.71
CA PHE A 110 7.23 3.38 8.42
C PHE A 110 6.66 4.78 8.69
N LEU A 111 5.36 4.99 8.44
CA LEU A 111 4.75 6.31 8.39
C LEU A 111 3.93 6.67 9.64
N TYR A 112 3.36 5.70 10.36
CA TYR A 112 2.44 5.99 11.46
C TYR A 112 3.12 6.62 12.68
N LYS A 113 2.50 7.69 13.21
CA LYS A 113 2.98 8.47 14.38
C LYS A 113 4.47 8.86 14.31
N LYS A 114 4.93 9.13 13.10
CA LYS A 114 6.33 9.40 12.78
C LYS A 114 6.42 10.68 11.94
N PRO A 115 7.48 11.49 12.09
CA PRO A 115 7.64 12.68 11.27
C PRO A 115 7.79 12.28 9.79
N VAL A 116 7.06 12.99 8.92
CA VAL A 116 7.13 12.78 7.47
C VAL A 116 8.50 13.21 6.98
N SER A 117 9.22 12.27 6.38
CA SER A 117 10.55 12.46 5.79
C SER A 117 10.61 11.70 4.47
N ILE A 118 11.24 12.31 3.46
CA ILE A 118 11.39 11.70 2.13
C ILE A 118 12.02 10.30 2.21
N TRP A 119 13.02 10.13 3.08
CA TRP A 119 13.69 8.85 3.30
C TRP A 119 12.76 7.79 3.88
N ARG A 120 11.86 8.16 4.79
CA ARG A 120 10.89 7.20 5.36
C ARG A 120 9.89 6.75 4.31
N VAL A 121 9.41 7.68 3.49
CA VAL A 121 8.50 7.36 2.37
C VAL A 121 9.20 6.46 1.36
N PHE A 122 10.46 6.77 1.04
CA PHE A 122 11.29 5.97 0.14
C PHE A 122 11.45 4.54 0.65
N TYR A 123 11.90 4.37 1.90
CA TYR A 123 12.09 3.03 2.48
C TYR A 123 10.78 2.27 2.65
N ALA A 124 9.66 2.96 2.92
CA ALA A 124 8.34 2.34 2.98
C ALA A 124 7.95 1.77 1.60
N LYS A 125 8.01 2.59 0.56
CA LYS A 125 7.69 2.20 -0.82
C LYS A 125 8.65 1.15 -1.36
N LEU A 126 9.95 1.27 -1.07
CA LEU A 126 10.96 0.28 -1.44
C LEU A 126 10.66 -1.07 -0.78
N SER A 127 10.33 -1.07 0.51
CA SER A 127 10.00 -2.30 1.26
C SER A 127 8.75 -2.98 0.68
N VAL A 128 7.70 -2.23 0.37
CA VAL A 128 6.51 -2.76 -0.32
C VAL A 128 6.89 -3.32 -1.69
N ASN A 129 7.66 -2.59 -2.49
CA ASN A 129 8.06 -3.07 -3.81
C ASN A 129 8.88 -4.36 -3.72
N VAL A 130 9.86 -4.45 -2.83
CA VAL A 130 10.69 -5.65 -2.69
C VAL A 130 9.86 -6.82 -2.17
N ILE A 131 9.18 -6.65 -1.03
CA ILE A 131 8.47 -7.76 -0.37
C ILE A 131 7.24 -8.19 -1.18
N VAL A 132 6.41 -7.23 -1.59
CA VAL A 132 5.12 -7.52 -2.21
C VAL A 132 5.26 -7.72 -3.72
N ASN A 133 5.91 -6.77 -4.42
CA ASN A 133 5.93 -6.78 -5.88
C ASN A 133 7.01 -7.69 -6.47
N ILE A 134 8.16 -7.86 -5.81
CA ILE A 134 9.30 -8.64 -6.33
C ILE A 134 9.31 -10.06 -5.76
N LEU A 135 8.95 -10.28 -4.49
CA LEU A 135 8.94 -11.62 -3.90
C LEU A 135 7.58 -12.30 -4.01
N LEU A 136 6.55 -11.75 -3.38
CA LEU A 136 5.25 -12.42 -3.26
C LEU A 136 4.50 -12.51 -4.58
N THR A 137 4.41 -11.41 -5.33
CA THR A 137 3.67 -11.37 -6.60
C THR A 137 4.17 -12.43 -7.60
N PRO A 138 5.48 -12.60 -7.86
CA PRO A 138 5.95 -13.66 -8.75
C PRO A 138 5.67 -15.07 -8.25
N ILE A 139 5.69 -15.32 -6.93
CA ILE A 139 5.32 -16.61 -6.34
C ILE A 139 3.86 -16.93 -6.68
N TRP A 140 2.95 -15.97 -6.49
CA TRP A 140 1.54 -16.12 -6.84
C TRP A 140 1.34 -16.35 -8.34
N LEU A 141 2.05 -15.58 -9.17
CA LEU A 141 1.99 -15.75 -10.63
C LEU A 141 2.50 -17.11 -11.08
N ARG A 142 3.54 -17.67 -10.45
CA ARG A 142 4.02 -19.02 -10.73
C ARG A 142 2.97 -20.08 -10.38
N MET A 143 2.26 -19.92 -9.26
CA MET A 143 1.19 -20.83 -8.85
C MET A 143 -0.02 -20.79 -9.80
N MET A 144 -0.37 -19.60 -10.31
CA MET A 144 -1.56 -19.40 -11.15
C MET A 144 -1.32 -19.67 -12.65
N TYR A 145 -0.15 -19.28 -13.17
CA TYR A 145 0.14 -19.23 -14.61
C TYR A 145 1.35 -20.09 -15.03
N GLY A 146 1.97 -20.83 -14.11
CA GLY A 146 3.11 -21.70 -14.39
C GLY A 146 4.31 -20.93 -14.96
N ASN A 147 4.93 -21.46 -16.02
CA ASN A 147 6.20 -20.97 -16.59
C ASN A 147 6.12 -19.57 -17.24
N ALA A 148 4.92 -19.03 -17.45
CA ALA A 148 4.74 -17.67 -17.96
C ALA A 148 5.12 -16.58 -16.93
N TYR A 149 5.34 -16.94 -15.65
CA TYR A 149 5.60 -15.97 -14.58
C TYR A 149 6.84 -15.10 -14.82
N ALA A 150 7.91 -15.64 -15.43
CA ALA A 150 9.21 -14.98 -15.54
C ALA A 150 9.17 -13.71 -16.40
N ILE A 151 8.35 -13.72 -17.46
CA ILE A 151 8.15 -12.56 -18.33
C ILE A 151 7.37 -11.48 -17.56
N TYR A 152 6.26 -11.86 -16.90
CA TYR A 152 5.44 -10.93 -16.14
C TYR A 152 6.17 -10.35 -14.91
N SER A 153 7.02 -11.12 -14.23
CA SER A 153 7.77 -10.66 -13.06
C SER A 153 8.88 -9.69 -13.43
N THR A 154 9.62 -9.95 -14.51
CA THR A 154 10.74 -9.09 -14.93
C THR A 154 10.25 -7.70 -15.33
N MET A 155 9.15 -7.63 -16.09
CA MET A 155 8.52 -6.34 -16.45
C MET A 155 8.04 -5.57 -15.22
N ARG A 156 7.54 -6.27 -14.17
CA ARG A 156 7.12 -5.65 -12.92
C ARG A 156 8.30 -5.07 -12.13
N ILE A 157 9.45 -5.72 -12.11
CA ILE A 157 10.65 -5.22 -11.40
C ILE A 157 11.10 -3.91 -12.03
N VAL A 158 11.34 -3.91 -13.34
CA VAL A 158 11.82 -2.72 -14.07
C VAL A 158 10.85 -1.55 -13.90
N LYS A 159 9.56 -1.81 -14.08
CA LYS A 159 8.50 -0.81 -13.88
C LYS A 159 8.52 -0.22 -12.46
N ASN A 160 8.51 -1.06 -11.43
CA ASN A 160 8.40 -0.60 -10.05
C ASN A 160 9.64 0.19 -9.62
N LEU A 161 10.83 -0.18 -10.10
CA LEU A 161 12.06 0.55 -9.81
C LEU A 161 12.09 1.91 -10.52
N ALA A 162 11.67 1.97 -11.78
CA ALA A 162 11.65 3.23 -12.54
C ALA A 162 10.65 4.24 -11.96
N ILE A 163 9.49 3.78 -11.51
CA ILE A 163 8.42 4.64 -10.98
C ILE A 163 8.64 5.01 -9.50
N LEU A 164 9.42 4.22 -8.75
CA LEU A 164 9.64 4.40 -7.31
C LEU A 164 10.02 5.84 -6.90
N PRO A 165 10.97 6.54 -7.56
CA PRO A 165 11.33 7.91 -7.17
C PRO A 165 10.15 8.87 -7.30
N LEU A 166 9.39 8.75 -8.39
CA LEU A 166 8.24 9.59 -8.67
C LEU A 166 7.10 9.36 -7.66
N GLU A 167 6.76 8.10 -7.38
CA GLU A 167 5.74 7.77 -6.36
C GLU A 167 6.16 8.26 -4.97
N THR A 168 7.44 8.11 -4.63
CA THR A 168 8.00 8.56 -3.36
C THR A 168 7.86 10.07 -3.22
N PHE A 169 8.22 10.81 -4.26
CA PHE A 169 8.15 12.27 -4.26
C PHE A 169 6.71 12.78 -4.13
N ILE A 170 5.80 12.24 -4.93
CA ILE A 170 4.37 12.59 -4.89
C ILE A 170 3.79 12.28 -3.51
N LEU A 171 4.04 11.08 -3.00
CA LEU A 171 3.51 10.67 -1.70
C LEU A 171 4.09 11.52 -0.56
N TYR A 172 5.37 11.89 -0.63
CA TYR A 172 5.99 12.77 0.36
C TYR A 172 5.32 14.15 0.40
N ILE A 173 5.07 14.79 -0.74
CA ILE A 173 4.39 16.09 -0.79
C ILE A 173 3.00 15.99 -0.16
N ILE A 174 2.23 14.97 -0.53
CA ILE A 174 0.87 14.77 -0.01
C ILE A 174 0.88 14.56 1.50
N LEU A 175 1.72 13.65 1.99
CA LEU A 175 1.83 13.37 3.43
C LEU A 175 2.32 14.58 4.21
N LYS A 176 3.24 15.37 3.65
CA LYS A 176 3.73 16.59 4.28
C LYS A 176 2.60 17.59 4.47
N ASN A 177 1.78 17.83 3.45
CA ASN A 177 0.62 18.73 3.55
C ASN A 177 -0.41 18.23 4.57
N ILE A 178 -0.73 16.93 4.57
CA ILE A 178 -1.66 16.34 5.54
C ILE A 178 -1.10 16.45 6.98
N SER A 179 0.22 16.31 7.16
CA SER A 179 0.83 16.46 8.49
C SER A 179 0.72 17.88 9.05
N VAL A 180 0.63 18.90 8.19
CA VAL A 180 0.41 20.30 8.59
C VAL A 180 -1.03 20.52 9.03
N LEU A 181 -2.00 19.92 8.34
CA LEU A 181 -3.43 20.02 8.67
C LEU A 181 -3.83 19.32 9.98
N LYS A 182 -2.95 18.46 10.53
CA LYS A 182 -3.18 17.73 11.79
C LYS A 182 -2.65 18.49 13.02
N LYS A 183 -1.95 19.61 12.84
CA LYS A 183 -1.62 20.54 13.93
C LYS A 183 -2.83 21.38 14.28
#